data_AF-A0A381THG8-F1
#
_entry.id   AF-A0A381THG8-F1
#
_cell.length_a   1.000
_cell.length_b   1.000
_cell.length_c   1.000
_cell.angle_alpha   90.00
_cell.angle_beta   90.00
_cell.angle_gamma   90.00
#
_symmetry.space_group_name_H-M   'P 1'
#
loop_
_entity.id
_entity.type
_entity.pdbx_description
1 polymer ?
#
loop_
_entity_poly.entity_id
_entity_poly.type
_entity_poly.pdbx_seq_one_letter_code
_entity_poly.pdbx_strand_id
1 'polypeptide(L)' 'MFAYSDPEQYKQETQFSIFSGSPKPNSDVAELAKVIKKALLKQGYKPEAAKPLGIAPFSAVHRK' A
#
# COMPACT_ATOMS: atom_id res chain seq x y z
N MET A 1 -13.92 5.00 13.15
CA MET A 1 -12.66 4.34 12.75
C MET A 1 -11.92 5.26 11.80
N PHE A 2 -10.62 5.45 12.00
CA PHE A 2 -9.77 6.26 11.09
C PHE A 2 -9.20 5.36 9.99
N ALA A 3 -9.09 5.91 8.78
CA ALA A 3 -8.47 5.23 7.65
C ALA A 3 -7.38 6.14 7.08
N TYR A 4 -6.23 5.56 6.75
CA TYR A 4 -5.14 6.27 6.10
C TYR A 4 -4.85 5.64 4.74
N SER A 5 -4.63 6.48 3.72
CA SER A 5 -4.27 6.05 2.37
C SER A 5 -3.47 7.16 1.71
N ASP A 6 -2.25 6.82 1.29
CA ASP A 6 -1.33 7.76 0.65
C ASP A 6 -1.27 7.49 -0.87
N PRO A 7 -1.48 8.50 -1.74
CA PRO A 7 -1.36 8.32 -3.19
C PRO A 7 -0.01 7.79 -3.68
N GLU A 8 1.08 8.03 -2.94
CA GLU A 8 2.41 7.51 -3.27
C GLU A 8 2.44 5.98 -3.29
N GLN A 9 1.56 5.31 -2.53
CA GLN A 9 1.45 3.85 -2.51
C GLN A 9 1.08 3.26 -3.87
N TYR A 10 0.48 4.05 -4.77
CA TYR A 10 0.07 3.60 -6.10
C TYR A 10 1.22 3.60 -7.11
N LYS A 11 2.36 4.20 -6.79
CA LYS A 11 3.52 4.27 -7.72
C LYS A 11 4.29 2.96 -7.81
N GLN A 12 4.13 2.09 -6.82
CA GLN A 12 4.79 0.78 -6.83
C GLN A 12 4.00 -0.21 -7.69
N GLU A 13 4.50 -0.46 -8.90
CA GLU A 13 4.00 -1.49 -9.81
C GLU A 13 5.15 -2.36 -10.28
N THR A 14 5.43 -3.43 -9.54
CA THR A 14 6.34 -4.48 -10.03
C THR A 14 5.59 -5.34 -11.04
N GLN A 15 6.18 -5.57 -12.22
CA GLN A 15 5.50 -6.24 -13.34
C GLN A 15 5.26 -7.74 -13.10
N PHE A 16 6.19 -8.40 -12.41
CA PHE A 16 6.13 -9.83 -12.15
C PHE A 16 6.68 -10.16 -10.77
N SER A 17 6.29 -11.33 -10.27
CA SER A 17 6.86 -11.97 -9.10
C SER A 17 7.40 -13.34 -9.50
N ILE A 18 8.46 -13.80 -8.85
CA ILE A 18 8.94 -15.18 -9.05
C ILE A 18 8.18 -16.07 -8.07
N PHE A 19 7.40 -17.00 -8.61
CA PHE A 19 6.65 -17.96 -7.80
C PHE A 19 6.92 -19.38 -8.33
N SER A 20 7.41 -20.25 -7.44
CA SER A 20 7.80 -21.63 -7.79
C SER A 20 8.79 -21.69 -8.97
N GLY A 21 9.78 -20.79 -9.00
CA GLY A 21 10.83 -20.76 -10.02
C GLY A 21 10.41 -20.21 -11.39
N SER A 22 9.21 -19.66 -11.53
CA SER A 22 8.71 -19.07 -12.78
C SER A 22 8.23 -17.64 -12.55
N PRO A 23 8.40 -16.74 -13.55
CA PRO A 23 7.80 -15.41 -13.48
C PRO A 23 6.28 -15.56 -13.64
N LYS A 24 5.55 -14.99 -12.70
CA LYS A 24 4.09 -14.84 -12.75
C LYS A 24 3.74 -13.36 -12.69
N PRO A 25 2.60 -12.95 -13.27
CA PRO A 25 2.08 -11.60 -13.04
C PRO A 25 2.05 -11.29 -11.55
N ASN A 26 2.49 -10.10 -11.17
CA ASN A 26 2.48 -9.72 -9.77
C ASN A 26 1.02 -9.60 -9.29
N SER A 27 0.69 -10.23 -8.17
CA SER A 27 -0.63 -10.10 -7.55
C SER A 27 -0.75 -8.84 -6.68
N ASP A 28 0.37 -8.27 -6.26
CA ASP A 28 0.41 -7.03 -5.47
C ASP A 28 0.43 -5.82 -6.42
N VAL A 29 -0.77 -5.35 -6.77
CA VAL A 29 -0.99 -4.27 -7.75
C VAL A 29 -1.72 -3.08 -7.14
N ALA A 30 -1.45 -1.87 -7.65
CA ALA A 30 -2.03 -0.62 -7.16
C ALA A 30 -3.57 -0.62 -7.15
N GLU A 31 -4.21 -1.38 -8.05
CA GLU A 31 -5.66 -1.51 -8.10
C GLU A 31 -6.29 -2.08 -6.82
N LEU A 32 -5.58 -2.95 -6.09
CA LEU A 32 -6.08 -3.48 -4.81
C LEU A 32 -6.31 -2.34 -3.81
N ALA A 33 -5.35 -1.43 -3.68
CA ALA A 33 -5.46 -0.28 -2.79
C ALA A 33 -6.57 0.70 -3.23
N LYS A 34 -6.76 0.89 -4.54
CA LYS A 34 -7.86 1.72 -5.09
C LYS A 34 -9.23 1.11 -4.81
N VAL A 35 -9.39 -0.21 -4.96
CA VAL A 35 -10.64 -0.94 -4.63
C VAL A 35 -10.98 -0.78 -3.15
N ILE A 36 -9.99 -0.95 -2.27
CA ILE A 36 -10.18 -0.77 -0.82
C ILE A 36 -10.56 0.67 -0.49
N LYS A 37 -9.87 1.67 -1.05
CA LYS A 37 -10.21 3.09 -0.85
C LYS A 37 -11.64 3.39 -1.30
N LYS A 38 -12.08 2.85 -2.44
CA LYS A 38 -13.47 3.01 -2.93
C LYS A 38 -14.48 2.36 -1.99
N ALA A 39 -14.18 1.18 -1.43
CA ALA A 39 -15.03 0.53 -0.45
C ALA A 39 -15.15 1.35 0.84
N LEU A 40 -14.05 1.92 1.33
CA LEU A 40 -14.04 2.81 2.50
C LEU A 40 -14.89 4.06 2.28
N LEU A 41 -14.77 4.70 1.12
CA LEU A 41 -15.59 5.86 0.76
C LEU A 41 -17.09 5.52 0.71
N LYS A 42 -17.46 4.35 0.18
CA LYS A 42 -18.86 3.88 0.17
C LYS A 42 -19.43 3.65 1.58
N GLN A 43 -18.58 3.30 2.54
CA GLN A 43 -18.96 3.11 3.93
C GLN A 43 -18.98 4.44 4.73
N GLY A 44 -18.74 5.58 4.09
CA GLY A 44 -18.74 6.90 4.73
C GLY A 44 -17.43 7.27 5.42
N TYR A 45 -16.37 6.47 5.27
CA TYR A 45 -15.04 6.86 5.75
C TYR A 45 -14.41 7.91 4.84
N LYS A 46 -13.51 8.71 5.42
CA LYS A 46 -12.69 9.69 4.71
C LYS A 46 -11.21 9.32 4.90
N PRO A 47 -10.64 8.48 4.02
CA PRO A 47 -9.22 8.13 4.10
C PRO A 47 -8.35 9.35 3.82
N GLU A 48 -7.38 9.62 4.70
CA GLU A 48 -6.45 10.74 4.58
C GLU A 48 -5.00 10.24 4.51
N ALA A 49 -4.08 11.07 4.02
CA ALA A 49 -2.66 10.73 4.10
C ALA A 49 -2.20 10.76 5.57
N ALA A 50 -1.34 9.81 5.96
CA ALA A 50 -0.74 9.83 7.28
C ALA A 50 0.28 10.97 7.39
N LYS A 51 0.46 11.53 8.59
CA LYS A 51 1.54 12.50 8.82
C LYS A 51 2.90 11.79 8.67
N PRO A 52 3.89 12.40 8.02
CA PRO A 52 5.22 11.82 7.92
C PRO A 52 5.87 11.78 9.30
N LEU A 53 6.28 10.60 9.75
CA LEU A 53 6.98 10.39 11.03
C LEU A 53 8.50 10.23 10.86
N GLY A 54 9.00 10.33 9.63
CA GLY A 54 10.40 10.08 9.29
C GLY A 54 10.79 8.60 9.39
N ILE A 55 12.09 8.32 9.25
CA ILE A 55 12.63 6.95 9.20
C ILE A 55 12.90 6.34 10.59
N ALA A 56 12.91 7.16 11.65
CA ALA A 56 13.27 6.71 12.99
C ALA A 56 12.35 5.58 13.52
N PRO A 57 11.01 5.68 13.40
CA PRO A 57 10.13 4.58 13.82
C PRO A 57 10.35 3.28 13.04
N PHE A 58 10.64 3.38 11.73
CA PHE A 58 10.94 2.22 10.90
C PHE A 58 12.27 1.56 11.32
N SER A 59 13.30 2.36 11.55
CA SER A 59 14.65 1.89 11.93
C SER A 59 14.71 1.31 13.35
N ALA A 60 13.73 1.61 14.20
CA ALA A 60 13.65 1.03 15.53
C ALA A 60 13.29 -0.47 15.49
N VAL A 61 12.69 -0.95 14.40
CA VAL A 61 12.24 -2.33 14.24
C VAL A 61 13.05 -3.07 13.18
N HIS A 62 13.42 -2.39 12.10
CA HIS A 62 14.16 -2.99 11.00
C HIS A 62 15.65 -2.69 11.12
N ARG A 63 16.48 -3.73 10.96
CA ARG A 63 17.92 -3.54 10.77
C ARG A 63 18.14 -2.82 9.44
N LYS A 64 19.11 -1.91 9.45
CA LYS A 64 19.63 -1.26 8.24
C LYS A 64 20.45 -2.24 7.42
#